data_AF-A0A9P1MET5-F1
#
_entry.id   AF-A0A9P1MET5-F1
#
_cell.length_a   1.000
_cell.length_b   1.000
_cell.length_c   1.000
_cell.angle_alpha   90.00
_cell.angle_beta   90.00
_cell.angle_gamma   90.00
#
_symmetry.space_group_name_H-M   'P 1'
#
loop_
_entity.id
_entity.type
_entity.pdbx_description
1 polymer ?
#
loop_
_entity_poly.entity_id
_entity_poly.type
_entity_poly.pdbx_seq_one_letter_code
_entity_poly.pdbx_strand_id
1 'polypeptide(L)'
;MAPTSPRRSHHIALHSAGSAGGAQLYISCAQLSVTGGSGAIKPAQMLSFPGSYTPTDPGLMINIYYPVPTSYTAPGGGDATC
;
A
#
# COMPACT_ATOMS: atom_id res chain seq x y z
N MET A 1 10.02 12.90 24.94
CA MET A 1 10.49 12.02 23.84
C MET A 1 9.31 11.81 22.90
N ALA A 2 9.50 11.99 21.59
CA ALA A 2 8.41 11.76 20.64
C ALA A 2 8.17 10.24 20.48
N PRO A 3 6.90 9.79 20.42
CA PRO A 3 6.58 8.38 20.30
C PRO A 3 7.16 7.80 19.00
N THR A 4 7.75 6.62 19.09
CA THR A 4 8.27 5.88 17.94
C THR A 4 7.11 5.22 17.20
N SER A 5 7.00 5.49 15.89
CA SER A 5 5.95 4.94 15.03
C SER A 5 6.55 4.06 13.92
N PRO A 6 5.94 2.90 13.60
CA PRO A 6 6.37 2.10 12.47
C PRO A 6 5.97 2.76 11.14
N ARG A 7 6.91 2.84 10.20
CA ARG A 7 6.69 3.20 8.80
C ARG A 7 6.92 1.97 7.93
N ARG A 8 5.88 1.55 7.23
CA ARG A 8 5.84 0.38 6.33
C ARG A 8 6.12 0.88 4.89
N SER A 9 7.12 0.34 4.18
CA SER A 9 7.46 0.69 2.79
C SER A 9 7.36 -0.53 1.89
N HIS A 10 6.76 -0.38 0.70
CA HIS A 10 6.50 -1.50 -0.21
C HIS A 10 6.77 -1.17 -1.66
N HIS A 11 7.13 -2.20 -2.40
CA HIS A 11 7.05 -2.25 -3.85
C HIS A 11 6.24 -3.49 -4.26
N ILE A 12 5.33 -3.33 -5.22
CA ILE A 12 4.47 -4.42 -5.71
C ILE A 12 4.81 -4.66 -7.18
N ALA A 13 5.43 -5.80 -7.48
CA ALA A 13 5.73 -6.18 -8.85
C ALA A 13 4.55 -6.96 -9.46
N LEU A 14 4.09 -6.52 -10.63
CA LEU A 14 2.88 -7.01 -11.30
C LEU A 14 3.15 -7.87 -12.55
N HIS A 15 4.42 -8.16 -12.84
CA HIS A 15 4.82 -8.85 -14.07
C HIS A 15 4.27 -10.29 -14.19
N SER A 16 3.80 -10.88 -13.09
CA SER A 16 3.13 -12.19 -13.04
C SER A 16 1.72 -12.13 -12.43
N ALA A 17 1.13 -10.93 -12.30
CA ALA A 17 -0.14 -10.70 -11.60
C ALA A 17 -1.41 -11.03 -12.41
N GLY A 18 -1.30 -11.77 -13.52
CA GLY A 18 -2.45 -12.13 -14.36
C GLY A 18 -3.47 -13.07 -13.69
N SER A 19 -3.10 -13.67 -12.56
CA SER A 19 -3.94 -14.55 -11.75
C SER A 19 -3.82 -14.18 -10.27
N ALA A 20 -4.85 -14.53 -9.49
CA ALA A 20 -4.85 -14.28 -8.05
C ALA A 20 -3.59 -14.84 -7.37
N GLY A 21 -2.93 -14.02 -6.56
CA GLY A 21 -1.68 -14.38 -5.87
C GLY A 21 -0.41 -14.27 -6.73
N GLY A 22 -0.50 -13.81 -7.99
CA GLY A 22 0.66 -13.63 -8.86
C GLY A 22 1.48 -12.34 -8.61
N ALA A 23 0.91 -11.35 -7.91
CA ALA A 23 1.62 -10.13 -7.52
C ALA A 23 2.66 -10.40 -6.42
N GLN A 24 3.83 -9.77 -6.54
CA GLN A 24 4.95 -9.95 -5.61
C GLN A 24 5.14 -8.71 -4.74
N LEU A 25 4.99 -8.86 -3.42
CA LEU A 25 5.06 -7.74 -2.46
C LEU A 25 6.42 -7.75 -1.76
N TYR A 26 7.25 -6.77 -2.05
CA TYR A 26 8.53 -6.51 -1.36
C TYR A 26 8.29 -5.52 -0.25
N ILE A 27 8.54 -5.92 1.01
CA ILE A 27 8.07 -5.20 2.20
C ILE A 27 9.19 -4.96 3.21
N SER A 28 9.26 -3.75 3.77
CA SER A 28 10.11 -3.45 4.92
C SER A 28 9.44 -2.44 5.87
N CYS A 29 9.85 -2.47 7.15
CA CYS A 29 9.38 -1.54 8.17
C CYS A 29 10.57 -0.83 8.83
N ALA A 30 10.44 0.48 9.02
CA ALA A 30 11.37 1.31 9.80
C ALA A 30 10.67 1.86 11.04
N GLN A 31 11.39 2.00 12.14
CA GLN A 31 10.91 2.68 13.35
C GLN A 31 11.37 4.13 13.32
N LEU A 32 10.42 5.08 13.34
CA LEU A 32 10.72 6.51 13.24
C LEU A 32 10.20 7.26 14.47
N SER A 33 11.00 8.19 14.99
CA SER A 33 10.53 9.19 15.95
C SER A 33 10.32 10.51 15.22
N VAL A 34 9.07 10.91 15.01
CA VAL A 34 8.71 12.13 14.27
C VAL A 34 8.58 13.29 15.27
N THR A 35 9.28 14.40 15.01
CA THR A 35 9.23 15.61 15.83
C THR A 35 8.75 16.81 15.00
N GLY A 36 8.24 17.86 15.65
CA GLY A 36 7.83 19.10 14.98
C GLY A 36 6.49 19.07 14.23
N GLY A 37 5.73 17.96 14.30
CA GLY A 37 4.39 17.88 13.70
C GLY A 37 3.31 18.58 14.54
N SER A 38 2.31 19.17 13.89
CA SER A 38 1.17 19.82 14.56
C SER A 38 0.20 18.84 15.23
N GLY A 39 0.19 17.57 14.79
CA GLY A 39 -0.75 16.56 15.27
C GLY A 39 -2.21 16.81 14.88
N ALA A 40 -2.47 17.77 13.97
CA ALA A 40 -3.83 18.19 13.62
C ALA A 40 -4.62 17.16 12.81
N ILE A 41 -3.93 16.26 12.12
CA ILE A 41 -4.54 15.30 11.19
C ILE A 41 -4.48 13.89 11.75
N LYS A 42 -5.65 13.26 11.81
CA LYS A 42 -5.79 11.83 12.02
C LYS A 42 -6.22 11.21 10.68
N PRO A 43 -5.49 10.22 10.14
CA PRO A 43 -5.89 9.54 8.91
C PRO A 43 -7.32 9.02 9.03
N ALA A 44 -8.18 9.37 8.08
CA ALA A 44 -9.59 8.99 8.10
C ALA A 44 -9.79 7.47 7.96
N GLN A 45 -8.81 6.76 7.39
CA GLN A 45 -8.83 5.32 7.23
C GLN A 45 -7.52 4.72 7.78
N MET A 46 -7.66 3.80 8.73
CA MET A 46 -6.57 2.93 9.16
C MET A 46 -6.79 1.54 8.57
N LEU A 47 -5.72 0.98 8.03
CA LEU A 47 -5.68 -0.31 7.36
C LEU A 47 -4.89 -1.31 8.20
N SER A 48 -5.28 -2.58 8.13
CA SER A 48 -4.64 -3.68 8.84
C SER A 48 -3.86 -4.56 7.89
N PHE A 49 -2.66 -4.97 8.30
CA PHE A 49 -1.82 -5.87 7.52
C PHE A 49 -1.39 -7.05 8.40
N PRO A 50 -1.82 -8.30 8.10
CA PRO A 50 -2.69 -8.70 6.99
C PRO A 50 -4.16 -8.24 7.15
N GLY A 51 -4.91 -8.17 6.04
CA GLY A 51 -6.35 -7.91 6.04
C GLY A 51 -6.83 -6.90 4.99
N SER A 52 -6.06 -5.83 4.74
CA SER A 52 -6.50 -4.74 3.84
C SER A 52 -6.29 -5.00 2.36
N TYR A 53 -5.51 -6.02 1.98
CA TYR A 53 -5.33 -6.44 0.59
C TYR A 53 -6.00 -7.79 0.37
N THR A 54 -6.65 -7.96 -0.78
CA THR A 54 -7.15 -9.25 -1.25
C THR A 54 -6.38 -9.72 -2.49
N PRO A 55 -6.17 -11.03 -2.69
CA PRO A 55 -5.50 -11.54 -3.90
C PRO A 55 -6.20 -11.18 -5.21
N THR A 56 -7.46 -10.73 -5.14
CA THR A 56 -8.32 -10.35 -6.28
C THR A 56 -8.50 -8.85 -6.41
N ASP A 57 -7.82 -8.02 -5.61
CA ASP A 57 -7.88 -6.57 -5.77
C ASP A 57 -7.47 -6.20 -7.22
N PRO A 58 -8.14 -5.22 -7.86
CA PRO A 58 -7.86 -4.88 -9.26
C PRO A 58 -6.42 -4.38 -9.48
N GLY A 59 -5.73 -3.94 -8.43
CA GLY A 59 -4.32 -3.57 -8.46
C GLY A 59 -3.34 -4.71 -8.17
N LEU A 60 -3.84 -5.91 -7.79
CA LEU A 60 -3.05 -7.10 -7.43
C LEU A 60 -3.33 -8.31 -8.33
N MET A 61 -4.51 -8.38 -8.95
CA MET A 61 -4.83 -9.31 -10.02
C MET A 61 -5.13 -8.52 -11.29
N ILE A 62 -4.08 -8.30 -12.09
CA ILE A 62 -4.12 -7.47 -13.28
C ILE A 62 -3.16 -8.02 -14.33
N ASN A 63 -3.61 -8.07 -15.58
CA ASN A 63 -2.74 -8.31 -16.72
C ASN A 63 -2.22 -6.98 -17.26
N ILE A 64 -0.93 -6.70 -17.05
CA ILE A 64 -0.30 -5.45 -17.51
C ILE A 64 0.13 -5.48 -18.98
N TYR A 65 0.05 -6.63 -19.65
CA TYR A 65 0.61 -6.81 -20.99
C TYR A 65 -0.41 -6.58 -22.11
N TYR A 66 -1.60 -7.18 -22.03
CA TYR A 66 -2.60 -7.06 -23.10
C TYR A 66 -4.05 -7.36 -22.64
N PRO A 67 -5.04 -6.51 -22.99
CA PRO A 67 -4.83 -5.15 -23.49
C PRO A 67 -4.08 -4.32 -22.44
N VAL A 68 -3.22 -3.40 -22.88
CA VAL A 68 -2.44 -2.57 -21.96
C VAL A 68 -3.39 -1.72 -21.13
N PRO A 69 -3.39 -1.81 -19.79
CA PRO A 69 -4.27 -1.01 -18.95
C PRO A 69 -3.97 0.49 -19.11
N THR A 70 -5.02 1.30 -19.31
CA THR A 70 -4.91 2.76 -19.34
C THR A 70 -5.13 3.41 -17.97
N SER A 71 -5.48 2.62 -16.96
CA SER A 71 -5.72 3.05 -15.58
C SER A 71 -5.27 1.97 -14.61
N TYR A 72 -4.81 2.38 -13.43
CA TYR A 72 -4.39 1.49 -12.35
C TYR A 72 -4.98 1.95 -11.02
N THR A 73 -5.65 1.05 -10.32
CA THR A 73 -6.15 1.28 -8.96
C THR A 73 -5.21 0.60 -7.98
N ALA A 74 -4.41 1.39 -7.27
CA ALA A 74 -3.51 0.85 -6.25
C ALA A 74 -4.32 0.14 -5.14
N PRO A 75 -3.84 -1.01 -4.62
CA PRO A 75 -4.50 -1.69 -3.51
C PRO A 75 -4.34 -0.88 -2.22
N GLY A 76 -5.37 -0.93 -1.38
CA GLY A 76 -5.44 -0.16 -0.14
C GLY A 76 -6.47 0.96 -0.19
N GLY A 77 -6.36 1.88 0.77
CA GLY A 77 -7.20 3.07 0.89
C GLY A 77 -6.57 4.27 0.18
N GLY A 78 -7.30 5.39 0.17
CA GLY A 78 -6.80 6.64 -0.40
C GLY A 78 -5.63 7.24 0.38
N ASP A 79 -4.95 8.19 -0.26
CA ASP A 79 -3.80 8.88 0.33
C ASP A 79 -4.24 9.75 1.52
N ALA A 80 -3.48 9.66 2.62
CA ALA A 80 -3.63 10.60 3.73
C ALA A 80 -3.08 11.96 3.32
N THR A 81 -3.91 13.00 3.39
CA THR A 81 -3.55 14.40 3.09
C THR A 81 -3.62 15.24 4.36
N CYS A 82 -2.82 16.32 4.41
CA CYS A 82 -2.78 17.25 5.53
C CYS A 82 -3.91 18.29 5.48
#